data_AF-A0A538DRS2-F1
#
_entry.id   AF-A0A538DRS2-F1
#
_cell.length_a   1.000
_cell.length_b   1.000
_cell.length_c   1.000
_cell.angle_alpha   90.00
_cell.angle_beta   90.00
_cell.angle_gamma   90.00
#
_symmetry.space_group_name_H-M   'P 1'
#
loop_
_entity.id
_entity.type
_entity.pdbx_description
1 polymer ?
#
loop_
_entity_poly.entity_id
_entity_poly.type
_entity_poly.pdbx_seq_one_letter_code
_entity_poly.pdbx_strand_id
1 'polypeptide(L)'
;MAEARRYDRPFGRPAVTQQTPYDDAGAPFPTTYWLTCPHLVAQVSRLEAGGGVERWTRAAKEQPELAASLARADGEQRRLRPELDLGIGGARSGAGTLKCLHAHVAFALARPGYDLGDKIVQELEPLWPSSCCSE
;
A
#
# COMPACT_ATOMS: atom_id res chain seq x y z
N MET A 1 -13.84 -12.58 -8.95
CA MET A 1 -14.46 -11.25 -9.12
C MET A 1 -14.24 -10.48 -7.83
N ALA A 2 -13.21 -9.65 -7.75
CA ALA A 2 -12.89 -8.91 -6.52
C ALA A 2 -13.91 -7.78 -6.31
N GLU A 3 -14.61 -7.80 -5.17
CA GLU A 3 -15.56 -6.75 -4.80
C GLU A 3 -14.81 -5.47 -4.39
N ALA A 4 -14.83 -4.51 -5.29
CA ALA A 4 -14.37 -3.14 -5.17
C ALA A 4 -15.15 -2.35 -4.09
N ARG A 5 -14.59 -2.17 -2.90
CA ARG A 5 -15.18 -1.31 -1.85
C ARG A 5 -14.99 0.16 -2.23
N ARG A 6 -16.12 0.87 -2.34
CA ARG A 6 -16.45 2.32 -2.52
C ARG A 6 -15.39 3.44 -2.54
N TYR A 7 -14.14 3.25 -2.14
CA TYR A 7 -13.04 4.23 -2.31
C TYR A 7 -12.15 3.95 -3.53
N ASP A 8 -12.34 2.83 -4.21
CA ASP A 8 -11.39 2.32 -5.20
C ASP A 8 -11.67 2.74 -6.64
N ARG A 9 -12.74 3.48 -6.95
CA ARG A 9 -13.10 3.83 -8.33
C ARG A 9 -13.34 5.32 -8.60
N PRO A 10 -12.33 6.19 -8.43
CA PRO A 10 -12.44 7.56 -8.92
C PRO A 10 -12.73 7.54 -10.43
N PHE A 11 -13.75 8.30 -10.86
CA PHE A 11 -14.17 8.37 -12.27
C PHE A 11 -14.52 7.00 -12.89
N GLY A 12 -14.95 6.03 -12.08
CA GLY A 12 -15.33 4.68 -12.52
C GLY A 12 -14.15 3.73 -12.79
N ARG A 13 -12.90 4.14 -12.53
CA ARG A 13 -11.69 3.34 -12.81
C ARG A 13 -10.98 2.90 -11.53
N PRO A 14 -10.49 1.65 -11.43
CA PRO A 14 -9.82 1.19 -10.22
C PRO A 14 -8.57 2.03 -9.93
N ALA A 15 -8.44 2.54 -8.71
CA ALA A 15 -7.24 3.17 -8.17
C ALA A 15 -6.25 2.14 -7.61
N VAL A 16 -6.75 0.94 -7.28
CA VAL A 16 -5.97 -0.20 -6.78
C VAL A 16 -6.42 -1.47 -7.48
N THR A 17 -5.48 -2.34 -7.83
CA THR A 17 -5.73 -3.68 -8.33
C THR A 17 -5.09 -4.74 -7.44
N GLN A 18 -5.68 -5.93 -7.39
CA GLN A 18 -5.10 -7.08 -6.70
C GLN A 18 -4.30 -7.93 -7.68
N GLN A 19 -3.08 -8.30 -7.31
CA GLN A 19 -2.12 -9.04 -8.12
C GLN A 19 -2.08 -10.52 -7.72
N THR A 20 -1.78 -11.39 -8.69
CA THR A 20 -1.55 -12.82 -8.46
C THR A 20 -0.25 -13.07 -7.68
N PRO A 21 -0.12 -14.22 -6.99
CA PRO A 21 1.07 -14.55 -6.23
C PRO A 21 2.38 -14.57 -7.03
N TYR A 22 2.30 -14.98 -8.29
CA TYR A 22 3.42 -15.11 -9.20
C TYR A 22 3.07 -14.43 -10.52
N ASP A 23 4.10 -13.94 -11.22
CA ASP A 23 3.97 -13.47 -12.60
C ASP A 23 3.97 -14.63 -13.61
N ASP A 24 3.83 -14.31 -14.90
CA ASP A 24 3.79 -15.30 -15.99
C ASP A 24 5.11 -16.09 -16.13
N ALA A 25 6.21 -15.57 -15.58
CA ALA A 25 7.50 -16.25 -15.53
C ALA A 25 7.68 -17.10 -14.25
N GLY A 26 6.69 -17.11 -13.36
CA GLY A 26 6.72 -17.83 -12.09
C GLY A 26 7.50 -17.11 -10.98
N ALA A 27 7.90 -15.85 -11.17
CA ALA A 27 8.60 -15.09 -10.15
C ALA A 27 7.61 -14.50 -9.11
N PRO A 28 8.00 -14.45 -7.82
CA PRO A 28 7.12 -13.95 -6.76
C PRO A 28 6.86 -12.45 -6.93
N PHE A 29 5.58 -12.06 -7.04
CA PHE A 29 5.22 -10.65 -7.16
C PHE A 29 5.22 -9.99 -5.77
N PRO A 30 5.99 -8.92 -5.50
CA PRO A 30 6.22 -8.46 -4.12
C PRO A 30 5.01 -7.84 -3.42
N THR A 31 3.98 -7.40 -4.16
CA THR A 31 2.84 -6.64 -3.62
C THR A 31 1.50 -7.29 -3.95
N THR A 32 0.60 -7.45 -2.97
CA THR A 32 -0.78 -7.96 -3.23
C THR A 32 -1.64 -6.91 -3.90
N TYR A 33 -1.51 -5.66 -3.46
CA TYR A 33 -2.28 -4.54 -3.96
C TYR A 33 -1.34 -3.57 -4.66
N TRP A 34 -1.74 -3.11 -5.85
CA TRP A 34 -0.96 -2.24 -6.71
C TRP A 34 -1.73 -0.95 -7.04
N LEU A 35 -1.08 0.21 -6.91
CA LEU A 35 -1.69 1.49 -7.27
C LEU A 35 -1.74 1.65 -8.79
N THR A 36 -2.93 1.92 -9.33
CA THR A 36 -3.16 2.13 -10.77
C THR A 36 -3.52 3.56 -11.12
N CYS A 37 -3.93 4.39 -10.13
CA CYS A 37 -4.22 5.80 -10.36
C CYS A 37 -2.92 6.61 -10.55
N PRO A 38 -2.65 7.22 -11.73
CA PRO A 38 -1.40 7.95 -11.97
C PRO A 38 -1.19 9.14 -11.03
N HIS A 39 -2.29 9.82 -10.65
CA HIS A 39 -2.26 10.91 -9.68
C HIS A 39 -1.74 10.43 -8.32
N LEU A 40 -2.29 9.33 -7.78
CA LEU A 40 -1.83 8.78 -6.51
C LEU A 40 -0.38 8.30 -6.61
N VAL A 41 0.00 7.61 -7.68
CA VAL A 41 1.39 7.16 -7.89
C VAL A 41 2.35 8.36 -7.87
N ALA A 42 2.01 9.45 -8.55
CA ALA A 42 2.82 10.67 -8.55
C ALA A 42 2.91 11.32 -7.16
N GLN A 43 1.82 11.38 -6.40
CA GLN A 43 1.83 11.92 -5.03
C GLN A 43 2.69 11.07 -4.09
N VAL A 44 2.51 9.75 -4.12
CA VAL A 44 3.31 8.83 -3.29
C VAL A 44 4.80 8.90 -3.68
N SER A 45 5.12 8.97 -4.98
CA SER A 45 6.49 9.14 -5.44
C SER A 45 7.13 10.43 -4.92
N ARG A 46 6.39 11.56 -4.90
CA ARG A 46 6.87 12.82 -4.32
C ARG A 46 7.10 12.69 -2.81
N LEU A 47 6.20 12.01 -2.11
CA LEU A 47 6.31 11.75 -0.68
C LEU A 47 7.54 10.90 -0.35
N GLU A 48 7.79 9.85 -1.12
CA GLU A 48 8.98 9.00 -0.99
C GLU A 48 10.26 9.77 -1.29
N ALA A 49 10.29 10.57 -2.38
CA ALA A 49 11.42 11.42 -2.73
C ALA A 49 11.73 12.47 -1.65
N GLY A 50 10.71 12.92 -0.90
CA GLY A 50 10.85 13.76 0.28
C GLY A 50 11.25 13.02 1.57
N GLY A 51 11.73 11.77 1.48
CA GLY A 51 12.17 10.98 2.63
C GLY A 51 11.03 10.31 3.42
N GLY A 52 9.83 10.18 2.82
CA GLY A 52 8.66 9.62 3.49
C GLY A 52 8.86 8.19 4.00
N VAL A 53 9.61 7.35 3.28
CA VAL A 53 9.91 5.97 3.70
C VAL A 53 10.65 5.94 5.04
N GLU A 54 11.70 6.74 5.17
CA GLU A 54 12.50 6.82 6.40
C GLU A 54 11.67 7.43 7.55
N ARG A 55 10.93 8.51 7.27
CA ARG A 55 10.08 9.18 8.26
C ARG A 55 9.02 8.23 8.83
N TRP A 56 8.29 7.52 7.96
CA TRP A 56 7.25 6.59 8.39
C TRP A 56 7.82 5.30 9.00
N THR A 57 8.99 4.85 8.55
CA THR A 57 9.72 3.76 9.22
C THR A 57 10.06 4.15 10.66
N ARG A 58 10.59 5.37 10.87
CA ARG A 58 10.93 5.88 12.19
C ARG A 58 9.68 6.04 13.07
N ALA A 59 8.61 6.61 12.54
CA ALA A 59 7.33 6.70 13.23
C ALA A 59 6.83 5.32 13.68
N ALA A 60 6.88 4.31 12.80
CA ALA A 60 6.48 2.94 13.12
C ALA A 60 7.38 2.27 14.17
N LYS A 61 8.62 2.70 14.34
CA LYS A 61 9.52 2.21 15.41
C LYS A 61 9.30 2.92 16.74
N GLU A 62 9.04 4.22 16.70
CA GLU A 62 8.94 5.07 17.89
C GLU A 62 7.54 5.02 18.53
N GLN A 63 6.50 4.71 17.75
CA GLN A 63 5.10 4.71 18.19
C GLN A 63 4.56 3.27 18.27
N PRO A 64 4.32 2.71 19.47
CA PRO A 64 3.87 1.34 19.65
C PRO A 64 2.58 0.98 18.92
N GLU A 65 1.66 1.94 18.80
CA GLU A 65 0.40 1.78 18.08
C GLU A 65 0.61 1.61 16.57
N LEU A 66 1.57 2.32 15.98
CA LEU A 66 1.93 2.20 14.57
C LEU A 66 2.70 0.91 14.30
N ALA A 67 3.59 0.50 15.22
CA ALA A 67 4.24 -0.79 15.19
C ALA A 67 3.22 -1.94 15.17
N ALA A 68 2.24 -1.89 16.08
CA ALA A 68 1.17 -2.87 16.16
C ALA A 68 0.29 -2.87 14.91
N SER A 69 -0.04 -1.69 14.38
CA SER A 69 -0.79 -1.54 13.13
C SER A 69 -0.06 -2.17 11.94
N LEU A 70 1.24 -1.89 11.79
CA LEU A 70 2.09 -2.50 10.76
C LEU A 70 2.15 -4.02 10.90
N ALA A 71 2.39 -4.53 12.12
CA ALA A 71 2.47 -5.97 12.37
C ALA A 71 1.15 -6.70 12.06
N ARG A 72 0.00 -6.11 12.40
CA ARG A 72 -1.32 -6.65 12.03
C ARG A 72 -1.49 -6.69 10.52
N ALA A 73 -1.15 -5.60 9.82
CA ALA A 73 -1.31 -5.50 8.37
C ALA A 73 -0.36 -6.46 7.61
N ASP A 74 0.88 -6.62 8.08
CA ASP A 74 1.81 -7.64 7.56
C ASP A 74 1.30 -9.06 7.81
N GLY A 75 0.70 -9.33 8.97
CA GLY A 75 0.08 -10.62 9.26
C GLY A 75 -1.13 -10.90 8.37
N GLU A 76 -1.95 -9.89 8.10
CA GLU A 76 -3.08 -9.98 7.18
C GLU A 76 -2.62 -10.22 5.74
N GLN A 77 -1.60 -9.50 5.28
CA GLN A 77 -0.95 -9.71 3.99
C GLN A 77 -0.46 -11.16 3.82
N ARG A 78 0.21 -11.74 4.83
CA ARG A 78 0.65 -13.14 4.81
C ARG A 78 -0.53 -14.12 4.74
N ARG A 79 -1.65 -13.81 5.40
CA ARG A 79 -2.88 -14.62 5.31
C ARG A 79 -3.55 -14.52 3.95
N LEU A 80 -3.43 -13.38 3.27
CA LEU A 80 -3.97 -13.18 1.92
C LEU A 80 -3.15 -13.88 0.85
N ARG A 81 -1.85 -14.07 1.08
CA ARG A 81 -0.92 -14.74 0.17
C ARG A 81 -0.06 -15.76 0.91
N PRO A 82 -0.63 -16.86 1.41
CA PRO A 82 0.12 -17.87 2.15
C PRO A 82 1.23 -18.53 1.32
N GLU A 83 1.17 -18.46 -0.01
CA GLU A 83 2.21 -18.94 -0.93
C GLU A 83 3.50 -18.11 -0.84
N LEU A 84 3.39 -16.84 -0.42
CA LEU A 84 4.52 -15.96 -0.17
C LEU A 84 4.53 -15.54 1.29
N ASP A 85 5.48 -16.04 2.07
CA ASP A 85 5.68 -15.59 3.46
C ASP A 85 6.32 -14.18 3.53
N LEU A 86 5.60 -13.18 3.01
CA LEU A 86 6.03 -11.80 2.89
C LEU A 86 4.93 -10.85 3.39
N GLY A 87 5.35 -9.82 4.11
CA GLY A 87 4.52 -8.68 4.50
C GLY A 87 4.33 -7.68 3.35
N ILE A 88 3.78 -6.51 3.66
CA ILE A 88 3.45 -5.48 2.67
C ILE A 88 4.73 -5.02 1.95
N GLY A 89 4.65 -4.78 0.64
CA GLY A 89 5.83 -4.41 -0.17
C GLY A 89 6.86 -5.54 -0.30
N GLY A 90 6.52 -6.77 0.07
CA GLY A 90 7.44 -7.90 0.09
C GLY A 90 8.35 -7.90 1.31
N ALA A 91 7.97 -7.23 2.41
CA ALA A 91 8.78 -7.13 3.61
C ALA A 91 8.99 -8.50 4.27
N ARG A 92 10.24 -8.85 4.60
CA ARG A 92 10.53 -10.03 5.41
C ARG A 92 10.30 -9.70 6.88
N SER A 93 9.91 -10.70 7.66
CA SER A 93 9.80 -10.57 9.11
C SER A 93 11.10 -10.04 9.70
N GLY A 94 11.02 -9.01 10.53
CA GLY A 94 12.20 -8.40 11.15
C GLY A 94 13.02 -7.46 10.26
N ALA A 95 12.59 -7.15 9.03
CA ALA A 95 13.29 -6.17 8.18
C ALA A 95 13.41 -4.78 8.85
N GLY A 96 12.46 -4.43 9.73
CA GLY A 96 12.50 -3.22 10.54
C GLY A 96 12.43 -1.93 9.72
N THR A 97 12.09 -1.99 8.43
CA THR A 97 11.92 -0.82 7.56
C THR A 97 10.76 -1.03 6.60
N LEU A 98 10.07 0.05 6.27
CA LEU A 98 9.12 0.05 5.16
C LEU A 98 9.91 0.01 3.85
N LYS A 99 9.50 -0.81 2.89
CA LYS A 99 10.18 -0.89 1.58
C LYS A 99 9.76 0.23 0.63
N CYS A 100 8.46 0.41 0.44
CA CYS A 100 7.88 1.48 -0.36
C CYS A 100 6.50 1.87 0.19
N LEU A 101 6.19 3.16 0.20
CA LEU A 101 4.89 3.70 0.59
C LEU A 101 3.80 3.32 -0.42
N HIS A 102 4.14 3.09 -1.68
CA HIS A 102 3.17 2.66 -2.71
C HIS A 102 2.40 1.41 -2.29
N ALA A 103 3.11 0.41 -1.75
CA ALA A 103 2.47 -0.82 -1.28
C ALA A 103 1.59 -0.59 -0.05
N HIS A 104 2.02 0.28 0.88
CA HIS A 104 1.26 0.60 2.08
C HIS A 104 -0.01 1.40 1.79
N VAL A 105 0.07 2.36 0.87
CA VAL A 105 -1.08 3.15 0.40
C VAL A 105 -2.06 2.24 -0.36
N ALA A 106 -1.57 1.40 -1.27
CA ALA A 106 -2.42 0.43 -1.95
C ALA A 106 -3.13 -0.52 -0.98
N PHE A 107 -2.39 -1.02 0.02
CA PHE A 107 -2.95 -1.90 1.04
C PHE A 107 -4.01 -1.19 1.88
N ALA A 108 -3.77 0.03 2.36
CA ALA A 108 -4.73 0.80 3.15
C ALA A 108 -6.04 1.07 2.39
N LEU A 109 -5.94 1.45 1.12
CA LEU A 109 -7.11 1.68 0.26
C LEU A 109 -7.93 0.41 0.03
N ALA A 110 -7.27 -0.75 -0.08
CA ALA A 110 -7.94 -2.03 -0.27
C ALA A 110 -8.45 -2.66 1.05
N ARG A 111 -7.77 -2.37 2.17
CA ARG A 111 -7.96 -2.99 3.50
C ARG A 111 -8.06 -1.91 4.59
N PRO A 112 -9.27 -1.37 4.81
CA PRO A 112 -9.49 -0.37 5.86
C PRO A 112 -9.13 -0.90 7.25
N GLY A 113 -8.64 -0.02 8.13
CA GLY A 113 -8.20 -0.39 9.48
C GLY A 113 -6.68 -0.61 9.60
N TYR A 114 -5.94 -0.29 8.54
CA TYR A 114 -4.49 -0.21 8.57
C TYR A 114 -4.03 1.20 8.96
N ASP A 115 -4.07 1.52 10.26
CA ASP A 115 -3.83 2.88 10.79
C ASP A 115 -2.56 3.57 10.28
N LEU A 116 -1.42 2.87 10.16
CA LEU A 116 -0.19 3.47 9.61
C LEU A 116 -0.40 3.87 8.14
N GLY A 117 -1.01 3.00 7.35
CA GLY A 117 -1.34 3.27 5.96
C GLY A 117 -2.36 4.40 5.81
N ASP A 118 -3.39 4.43 6.66
CA ASP A 118 -4.40 5.50 6.67
C ASP A 118 -3.76 6.87 6.98
N LYS A 119 -2.77 6.92 7.87
CA LYS A 119 -2.01 8.15 8.13
C LYS A 119 -1.12 8.56 6.95
N ILE A 120 -0.50 7.61 6.25
CA ILE A 120 0.25 7.90 5.01
C ILE A 120 -0.70 8.46 3.94
N VAL A 121 -1.89 7.89 3.81
CA VAL A 121 -2.94 8.34 2.87
C VAL A 121 -3.37 9.78 3.15
N GLN A 122 -3.48 10.18 4.41
CA GLN A 122 -3.84 11.55 4.81
C GLN A 122 -2.79 12.60 4.38
N GLU A 123 -1.55 12.22 4.09
CA GLU A 123 -0.55 13.15 3.55
C GLU A 123 -0.72 13.43 2.04
N LEU A 124 -1.59 12.68 1.35
CA LEU A 124 -1.75 12.74 -0.11
C LEU A 124 -2.96 13.60 -0.55
N GLU A 125 -3.36 14.59 0.26
CA GLU A 125 -4.55 15.38 -0.01
C GLU A 125 -4.33 16.48 -1.06
N PRO A 126 -5.20 16.58 -2.10
CA PRO A 126 -6.40 15.76 -2.34
C PRO A 126 -6.07 14.39 -2.96
N LEU A 127 -6.74 13.34 -2.46
CA LEU A 127 -6.53 11.95 -2.93
C LEU A 127 -6.84 11.77 -4.41
N TRP A 128 -7.83 12.51 -4.92
CA TRP A 128 -8.29 12.41 -6.29
C TRP A 128 -8.11 13.74 -7.01
N PRO A 129 -7.69 13.72 -8.29
CA PRO A 129 -7.68 14.92 -9.10
C PRO A 129 -9.11 15.40 -9.38
N SER A 130 -9.27 16.64 -9.84
CA SER A 130 -10.59 17.18 -10.23
C SER A 130 -11.16 16.56 -11.51
N SER A 131 -10.30 16.02 -12.38
CA SER A 131 -10.65 15.23 -13.57
C SER A 131 -9.70 14.04 -13.73
N CYS A 132 -10.11 13.01 -14.47
CA CYS A 132 -9.29 11.80 -14.63
C CYS A 132 -8.02 12.10 -15.44
N CYS A 133 -6.84 11.77 -14.89
CA CYS A 133 -5.55 11.99 -15.58
C CYS A 133 -5.24 10.97 -16.69
N SER A 134 -6.17 10.08 -17.02
CA SER A 134 -6.00 9.01 -18.02
C SER A 134 -6.93 9.19 -19.22
N GLU A 135 -7.31 10.43 -19.50
CA GLU A 135 -7.94 10.84 -20.76
C GLU A 135 -6.89 10.95 -21.89
#